data_AF-A0A7W0JI75-F1
#
_entry.id   AF-A0A7W0JI75-F1
#
_cell.length_a   1.000
_cell.length_b   1.000
_cell.length_c   1.000
_cell.angle_alpha   90.00
_cell.angle_beta   90.00
_cell.angle_gamma   90.00
#
_symmetry.space_group_name_H-M   'P 1'
#
loop_
_entity.id
_entity.type
_entity.pdbx_description
1 polymer ?
#
loop_
_entity_poly.entity_id
_entity_poly.type
_entity_poly.pdbx_seq_one_letter_code
_entity_poly.pdbx_strand_id
1 'polypeptide(L)'
;SIQDLIHGIESAAVGESLISPHIAGKVLQHVRATTASPDAAATIRAELSDREIQVLKLIANGKDNAMIAGELHISPKTVKNHISNILMKLQMENRIQAAVYAVRSGIV
;
A
#
# COMPACT_ATOMS: atom_id res chain seq x y z
N SER A 1 26.93 -18.42 18.18
CA SER A 1 28.26 -18.99 18.53
C SER A 1 29.33 -18.23 17.78
N ILE A 2 30.58 -18.20 18.28
CA ILE A 2 31.73 -17.62 17.52
C ILE A 2 31.87 -18.34 16.16
N GLN A 3 31.52 -19.63 16.10
CA GLN A 3 31.47 -20.40 14.86
C GLN A 3 30.47 -19.82 13.84
N ASP A 4 29.28 -19.38 14.27
CA ASP A 4 28.29 -18.78 13.36
C ASP A 4 28.76 -17.44 12.79
N LEU A 5 29.56 -16.70 13.57
CA LEU A 5 30.13 -15.43 13.14
C LEU A 5 31.22 -15.65 12.06
N ILE A 6 32.08 -16.65 12.26
CA ILE A 6 33.14 -17.02 11.29
C ILE A 6 32.51 -17.49 9.98
N HIS A 7 31.51 -18.37 10.06
CA HIS A 7 30.76 -18.83 8.87
C HIS A 7 30.03 -17.67 8.17
N GLY A 8 29.51 -16.73 8.98
CA GLY A 8 28.99 -15.42 8.60
C GLY A 8 29.91 -14.64 7.67
N ILE A 9 31.16 -14.47 8.11
CA ILE A 9 32.19 -13.68 7.43
C ILE A 9 32.71 -14.41 6.19
N GLU A 10 32.93 -15.72 6.28
CA GLU A 10 33.40 -16.53 5.15
C GLU A 10 32.41 -16.52 3.99
N SER A 11 31.11 -16.68 4.25
CA SER A 11 30.09 -16.69 3.20
C SER A 11 29.90 -15.31 2.56
N ALA A 12 29.98 -14.24 3.36
CA ALA A 12 29.95 -12.88 2.84
C ALA A 12 31.15 -12.57 1.92
N ALA A 13 32.32 -13.16 2.19
CA ALA A 13 33.53 -12.98 1.39
C ALA A 13 33.47 -13.66 0.01
N VAL A 14 32.66 -14.72 -0.15
CA VAL A 14 32.42 -15.39 -1.45
C VAL A 14 31.20 -14.86 -2.21
N GLY A 15 30.58 -13.78 -1.72
CA GLY A 15 29.43 -13.14 -2.36
C GLY A 15 28.09 -13.81 -2.05
N GLU A 16 28.06 -14.77 -1.12
CA GLU A 16 26.82 -15.33 -0.60
C GLU A 16 26.27 -14.41 0.50
N SER A 17 25.05 -13.88 0.30
CA SER A 17 24.41 -13.04 1.30
C SER A 17 23.81 -13.93 2.40
N LEU A 18 24.53 -14.08 3.51
CA LEU A 18 23.95 -14.64 4.74
C LEU A 18 23.01 -13.62 5.34
N ILE A 19 21.74 -13.70 4.95
CA ILE A 19 20.70 -12.91 5.58
C ILE A 19 20.37 -13.54 6.93
N SER A 20 20.71 -12.82 8.01
CA SER A 20 20.33 -13.25 9.36
C SER A 20 18.81 -13.40 9.45
N PRO A 21 18.27 -14.37 10.22
CA PRO A 21 16.82 -14.61 10.32
C PRO A 21 16.00 -13.35 10.65
N HIS A 22 16.59 -12.45 11.44
CA HIS A 22 15.96 -11.18 11.83
C HIS A 22 15.91 -10.14 10.69
N ILE A 23 16.90 -10.13 9.79
CA ILE A 23 16.89 -9.29 8.59
C ILE A 23 16.04 -9.95 7.50
N ALA A 24 16.03 -11.28 7.41
CA ALA A 24 15.23 -12.04 6.45
C ALA A 24 13.74 -11.75 6.59
N GLY A 25 13.23 -11.69 7.82
CA GLY A 25 11.83 -11.30 8.06
C GLY A 25 11.50 -9.92 7.52
N LYS A 26 12.39 -8.93 7.71
CA LYS A 26 12.21 -7.56 7.20
C LYS A 26 12.31 -7.49 5.68
N VAL A 27 13.27 -8.20 5.08
CA VAL A 27 13.44 -8.28 3.63
C VAL A 27 12.24 -8.97 2.98
N LEU A 28 11.77 -10.08 3.54
CA LEU A 28 10.61 -10.81 3.03
C LEU A 28 9.32 -10.01 3.19
N GLN A 29 9.19 -9.23 4.28
CA GLN A 29 8.08 -8.28 4.45
C GLN A 29 8.14 -7.15 3.42
N HIS A 30 9.32 -6.62 3.13
CA HIS A 30 9.50 -5.60 2.09
C HIS A 30 9.22 -6.15 0.70
N VAL A 31 9.69 -7.36 0.40
CA VAL A 31 9.41 -8.07 -0.86
C VAL A 31 7.92 -8.36 -1.00
N ARG A 32 7.24 -8.83 0.05
CA ARG A 32 5.78 -9.00 0.05
C ARG A 32 5.02 -7.68 -0.14
N ALA A 33 5.58 -6.58 0.34
CA ALA A 33 5.00 -5.24 0.16
C ALA A 33 5.32 -4.60 -1.20
N THR A 34 6.25 -5.17 -1.98
CA THR A 34 6.60 -4.74 -3.35
C THR A 34 6.07 -5.68 -4.42
N THR A 35 5.87 -6.97 -4.12
CA THR A 35 5.06 -7.87 -4.94
C THR A 35 3.60 -7.55 -4.64
N ALA A 36 2.97 -6.71 -5.47
CA ALA A 36 1.54 -6.47 -5.42
C ALA A 36 0.80 -7.81 -5.55
N SER A 37 0.46 -8.43 -4.42
CA SER A 37 -0.32 -9.65 -4.40
C SER A 37 -1.75 -9.33 -4.83
N PRO A 38 -2.37 -10.17 -5.68
CA PRO A 38 -3.82 -10.10 -5.97
C PRO A 38 -4.68 -10.05 -4.69
N ASP A 39 -4.14 -10.58 -3.59
CA ASP A 39 -4.74 -10.63 -2.26
C ASP A 39 -4.93 -9.26 -1.61
N ALA A 40 -4.04 -8.29 -1.87
CA ALA A 40 -4.20 -6.93 -1.34
C ALA A 40 -5.35 -6.21 -2.05
N ALA A 41 -5.46 -6.34 -3.38
CA ALA A 41 -6.59 -5.83 -4.14
C ALA A 41 -7.91 -6.52 -3.75
N ALA A 42 -7.87 -7.82 -3.44
CA ALA A 42 -9.03 -8.57 -2.95
C ALA A 42 -9.47 -8.13 -1.54
N THR A 43 -8.53 -7.89 -0.63
CA THR A 43 -8.80 -7.39 0.72
C THR A 43 -9.42 -5.99 0.69
N ILE A 44 -8.94 -5.11 -0.20
CA ILE A 44 -9.51 -3.75 -0.34
C ILE A 44 -10.94 -3.78 -0.89
N ARG A 45 -11.22 -4.66 -1.86
CA ARG A 45 -12.59 -4.89 -2.35
C ARG A 45 -13.53 -5.42 -1.27
N ALA A 46 -12.99 -6.04 -0.21
CA ALA A 46 -13.79 -6.51 0.91
C ALA A 46 -14.14 -5.40 1.91
N GLU A 47 -13.32 -4.34 2.03
CA GLU A 47 -13.52 -3.28 3.04
C GLU A 47 -14.13 -1.98 2.48
N LEU A 48 -13.84 -1.63 1.22
CA LEU A 48 -14.38 -0.44 0.56
C LEU A 48 -15.63 -0.77 -0.26
N SER A 49 -16.62 0.12 -0.19
CA SER A 49 -17.76 0.08 -1.12
C SER A 49 -17.33 0.43 -2.54
N ASP A 50 -18.11 0.03 -3.54
CA ASP A 50 -17.87 0.38 -4.95
C ASP A 50 -17.68 1.90 -5.16
N ARG A 51 -18.44 2.68 -4.39
CA ARG A 51 -18.39 4.13 -4.46
C ARG A 51 -17.09 4.69 -3.90
N GLU A 52 -16.61 4.14 -2.79
CA GLU A 52 -15.33 4.52 -2.20
C GLU A 52 -14.16 4.11 -3.10
N ILE A 53 -14.26 2.96 -3.78
CA ILE A 53 -13.28 2.53 -4.79
C ILE A 53 -13.22 3.53 -5.95
N GLN A 54 -14.37 3.97 -6.48
CA GLN A 54 -14.40 5.00 -7.54
C GLN A 54 -13.72 6.30 -7.09
N VAL A 55 -14.04 6.78 -5.89
CA VAL A 55 -13.42 7.98 -5.32
C VAL A 55 -11.90 7.79 -5.15
N LEU A 56 -11.46 6.65 -4.62
CA LEU A 56 -10.05 6.33 -4.43
C LEU A 56 -9.26 6.30 -5.74
N LYS A 57 -9.84 5.75 -6.82
CA LYS A 57 -9.24 5.77 -8.16
C LYS A 57 -9.01 7.20 -8.66
N LEU A 58 -10.00 8.07 -8.49
CA LEU A 58 -9.88 9.47 -8.92
C LEU A 58 -8.87 10.25 -8.09
N ILE A 59 -8.75 9.95 -6.79
CA ILE A 59 -7.69 10.50 -5.94
C ILE A 59 -6.30 10.09 -6.45
N ALA A 60 -6.11 8.82 -6.81
CA ALA A 60 -4.86 8.33 -7.38
C ALA A 60 -4.53 8.97 -8.74
N ASN A 61 -5.55 9.33 -9.52
CA ASN A 61 -5.40 10.13 -10.75
C ASN A 61 -5.18 11.63 -10.49
N GLY A 62 -4.95 12.05 -9.24
CA GLY A 62 -4.63 13.44 -8.88
C GLY A 62 -5.82 14.40 -8.89
N LYS A 63 -7.06 13.90 -8.99
CA LYS A 63 -8.26 14.75 -9.02
C LYS A 63 -8.51 15.39 -7.66
N ASP A 64 -8.99 16.63 -7.66
CA ASP A 64 -9.45 17.32 -6.45
C ASP A 64 -10.93 17.03 -6.16
N ASN A 65 -11.45 17.54 -5.05
CA ASN A 65 -12.82 17.24 -4.63
C ASN A 65 -13.88 17.80 -5.59
N ALA A 66 -13.59 18.90 -6.29
CA ALA A 66 -14.52 19.51 -7.24
C ALA A 66 -14.57 18.71 -8.54
N MET A 67 -13.41 18.26 -9.03
CA MET A 67 -13.30 17.37 -10.18
C MET A 67 -13.97 16.02 -9.91
N ILE A 68 -13.68 15.40 -8.75
CA ILE A 68 -14.32 14.15 -8.33
C ILE A 68 -15.84 14.34 -8.24
N ALA A 69 -16.29 15.43 -7.63
CA ALA A 69 -17.72 15.75 -7.52
C ALA A 69 -18.39 15.84 -8.91
N GLY A 70 -17.74 16.49 -9.87
CA GLY A 70 -18.21 16.61 -11.24
C GLY A 70 -18.31 15.25 -11.95
N GLU A 71 -17.23 14.46 -11.94
CA GLU A 71 -17.21 13.15 -12.60
C GLU A 71 -18.23 12.18 -12.01
N LEU A 72 -18.41 12.26 -10.70
CA LEU A 72 -19.24 11.34 -9.94
C LEU A 72 -20.66 11.87 -9.69
N HIS A 73 -21.02 13.05 -10.20
CA HIS A 73 -22.33 13.69 -10.06
C HIS A 73 -22.84 13.79 -8.61
N ILE A 74 -21.96 14.19 -7.69
CA ILE A 74 -22.26 14.37 -6.26
C ILE A 74 -21.71 15.70 -5.74
N SER A 75 -22.10 16.12 -4.54
CA SER A 75 -21.56 17.36 -3.97
C SER A 75 -20.10 17.20 -3.53
N PRO A 76 -19.27 18.28 -3.56
CA PRO A 76 -17.91 18.25 -2.99
C PRO A 76 -17.89 17.87 -1.50
N LYS A 77 -18.98 18.17 -0.76
CA LYS A 77 -19.13 17.75 0.64
C LYS A 77 -19.28 16.23 0.74
N THR A 78 -20.04 15.61 -0.15
CA THR A 78 -20.19 14.15 -0.24
C THR A 78 -18.85 13.49 -0.57
N VAL A 79 -18.06 14.08 -1.47
CA VAL A 79 -16.69 13.61 -1.76
C VAL A 79 -15.83 13.63 -0.51
N LYS A 80 -15.82 14.73 0.25
CA LYS A 80 -15.08 14.81 1.53
C LYS A 80 -15.48 13.69 2.49
N ASN A 81 -16.78 13.38 2.60
CA ASN A 81 -17.26 12.30 3.46
C ASN A 81 -16.75 10.94 2.99
N HIS A 82 -16.78 10.66 1.67
CA HIS A 82 -16.17 9.43 1.13
C HIS A 82 -14.68 9.35 1.43
N ILE A 83 -13.92 10.45 1.28
CA ILE A 83 -12.49 10.49 1.60
C ILE A 83 -12.26 10.18 3.08
N SER A 84 -13.03 10.79 3.99
CA SER A 84 -12.92 10.51 5.43
C SER A 84 -13.17 9.03 5.74
N ASN A 85 -14.18 8.42 5.11
CA ASN A 85 -14.47 6.99 5.31
C ASN A 85 -13.37 6.10 4.74
N ILE A 86 -12.84 6.41 3.56
CA ILE A 86 -11.71 5.69 2.96
C ILE A 86 -10.51 5.73 3.89
N LEU A 87 -10.14 6.92 4.38
CA LEU A 87 -9.00 7.08 5.29
C LEU A 87 -9.21 6.31 6.58
N MET A 88 -10.41 6.34 7.15
CA MET A 88 -10.75 5.58 8.35
C MET A 88 -10.63 4.07 8.13
N LYS A 89 -11.20 3.55 7.03
CA LYS A 89 -11.20 2.12 6.71
C LYS A 89 -9.79 1.61 6.41
N LEU A 90 -9.02 2.36 5.65
CA LEU A 90 -7.62 2.01 5.31
C LEU A 90 -6.62 2.38 6.42
N GLN A 91 -7.08 2.95 7.54
CA GLN A 91 -6.25 3.42 8.64
C GLN A 91 -5.13 4.39 8.19
N MET A 92 -5.49 5.34 7.34
CA MET A 92 -4.60 6.36 6.79
C MET A 92 -4.94 7.74 7.32
N GLU A 93 -3.93 8.59 7.41
CA GLU A 93 -4.07 9.93 7.96
C GLU A 93 -4.38 10.97 6.90
N ASN A 94 -3.95 10.74 5.66
CA ASN A 94 -4.09 11.75 4.61
C ASN A 94 -4.30 11.16 3.20
N ARG A 95 -4.82 12.02 2.32
CA ARG A 95 -5.17 11.67 0.94
C ARG A 95 -3.97 11.22 0.10
N ILE A 96 -2.75 11.66 0.43
CA ILE A 96 -1.55 11.30 -0.32
C ILE A 96 -1.18 9.85 -0.02
N GLN A 97 -1.26 9.44 1.24
CA GLN A 97 -1.11 8.04 1.63
C GLN A 97 -2.12 7.15 0.87
N ALA A 98 -3.39 7.57 0.81
CA ALA A 98 -4.43 6.85 0.06
C ALA A 98 -4.13 6.77 -1.45
N ALA A 99 -3.68 7.87 -2.06
CA ALA A 99 -3.30 7.90 -3.48
C ALA A 99 -2.15 6.93 -3.79
N VAL A 100 -1.06 7.00 -3.01
CA VAL A 100 0.11 6.13 -3.15
C VAL A 100 -0.27 4.67 -2.92
N TYR A 101 -1.12 4.41 -1.94
CA TYR A 101 -1.62 3.08 -1.65
C TYR A 101 -2.42 2.48 -2.82
N ALA A 102 -3.31 3.25 -3.43
CA ALA A 102 -4.11 2.79 -4.58
C ALA A 102 -3.23 2.38 -5.78
N VAL A 103 -2.16 3.12 -6.04
CA VAL A 103 -1.16 2.79 -7.08
C VAL A 103 -0.39 1.52 -6.71
N ARG A 104 0.12 1.43 -5.48
CA ARG A 104 0.91 0.26 -5.04
C ARG A 104 0.11 -1.04 -4.94
N SER A 105 -1.19 -0.94 -4.65
CA SER A 105 -2.09 -2.08 -4.52
C SER A 105 -2.67 -2.55 -5.86
N GLY A 106 -2.36 -1.87 -6.97
CA GLY A 106 -2.87 -2.22 -8.30
C GLY A 106 -4.36 -1.95 -8.49
N ILE A 107 -4.93 -1.02 -7.71
CA ILE A 107 -6.30 -0.52 -7.93
C ILE A 107 -6.35 0.39 -9.16
N VAL A 108 -5.24 1.07 -9.42
CA VAL A 108 -4.96 1.94 -10.57
C VAL A 108 -3.66 1.49 -11.23
#